data_AF-A0A859FE35-F1
#
_entry.id   AF-A0A859FE35-F1
#
_cell.length_a   1.000
_cell.length_b   1.000
_cell.length_c   1.000
_cell.angle_alpha   90.00
_cell.angle_beta   90.00
_cell.angle_gamma   90.00
#
_symmetry.space_group_name_H-M   'P 1'
#
loop_
_entity.id
_entity.type
_entity.pdbx_description
1 polymer ?
#
loop_
_entity_poly.entity_id
_entity_poly.type
_entity_poly.pdbx_seq_one_letter_code
_entity_poly.pdbx_strand_id
1 'polypeptide(L)' 'MELQTIRKKLEEVAHMSQELKNSYLRLNDNEKTQFKQGYKAPMDVDELVNMLYDWSEEQYKMKHGENE' A
#
# COMPACT_ATOMS: atom_id res chain seq x y z
N MET A 1 -1.59 -12.14 -19.89
CA MET A 1 -0.20 -11.77 -19.51
C MET A 1 -0.15 -10.42 -18.81
N GLU A 2 -0.64 -9.34 -19.40
CA GLU A 2 -0.54 -8.00 -18.78
C GLU A 2 -1.29 -7.84 -17.46
N LEU A 3 -2.51 -8.39 -17.33
CA LEU A 3 -3.26 -8.34 -16.08
C LEU A 3 -2.51 -8.99 -14.91
N GLN A 4 -1.89 -10.15 -15.13
CA GLN A 4 -1.08 -10.82 -14.11
C GLN A 4 0.15 -9.98 -13.73
N THR A 5 0.81 -9.36 -14.72
CA THR A 5 1.92 -8.44 -14.48
C THR A 5 1.49 -7.24 -13.65
N ILE A 6 0.34 -6.63 -13.94
CA ILE A 6 -0.18 -5.48 -13.20
C ILE A 6 -0.60 -5.88 -11.78
N ARG A 7 -1.22 -7.06 -11.60
CA ARG A 7 -1.53 -7.60 -10.27
C ARG A 7 -0.28 -7.83 -9.43
N LYS A 8 0.79 -8.37 -10.01
CA LYS A 8 2.08 -8.53 -9.32
C LYS A 8 2.69 -7.17 -8.92
N LYS A 9 2.61 -6.16 -9.79
CA LYS A 9 3.06 -4.79 -9.44
C LYS A 9 2.26 -4.20 -8.29
N LEU A 10 0.95 -4.45 -8.24
CA LEU A 10 0.11 -4.02 -7.12
C LEU A 10 0.55 -4.68 -5.81
N GLU A 11 0.81 -6.00 -5.83
CA GLU A 11 1.34 -6.74 -4.68
C GLU A 11 2.68 -6.15 -4.19
N GLU A 12 3.62 -5.88 -5.11
CA GLU A 12 4.90 -5.23 -4.79
C GLU A 12 4.70 -3.83 -4.17
N VAL A 13 3.80 -3.02 -4.72
CA VAL A 13 3.46 -1.69 -4.18
C VAL A 13 2.84 -1.80 -2.79
N ALA A 14 1.91 -2.74 -2.58
CA ALA A 14 1.28 -2.96 -1.29
C ALA A 14 2.34 -3.35 -0.23
N HIS A 15 3.25 -4.27 -0.55
CA HIS A 15 4.34 -4.66 0.35
C HIS A 15 5.27 -3.48 0.70
N MET A 16 5.76 -2.75 -0.31
CA MET A 16 6.61 -1.57 -0.07
C MET A 16 5.89 -0.50 0.75
N SER A 17 4.57 -0.34 0.55
CA SER A 17 3.77 0.61 1.31
C SER A 17 3.65 0.23 2.80
N GLN A 18 3.61 -1.08 3.12
CA GLN A 18 3.65 -1.55 4.51
C GLN A 18 5.02 -1.30 5.15
N GLU A 19 6.12 -1.51 4.42
CA GLU A 19 7.46 -1.15 4.90
C GLU A 19 7.61 0.35 5.14
N LEU A 20 7.03 1.18 4.26
CA LEU A 20 6.96 2.62 4.42
C LEU A 20 6.20 3.00 5.69
N LYS A 21 5.00 2.43 5.92
CA LYS A 21 4.22 2.64 7.15
C LYS A 21 5.03 2.29 8.39
N ASN A 22 5.66 1.11 8.40
CA ASN A 22 6.48 0.67 9.53
C ASN A 22 7.65 1.61 9.82
N SER A 23 8.25 2.19 8.79
CA SER A 23 9.32 3.17 8.93
C SER A 23 8.78 4.52 9.40
N TYR A 24 7.67 4.98 8.83
CA TYR A 24 6.97 6.21 9.20
C TYR A 24 6.52 6.22 10.66
N LEU A 25 6.05 5.08 11.18
CA LEU A 25 5.61 4.96 12.58
C LEU A 25 6.75 5.11 13.59
N ARG A 26 8.00 4.85 13.19
CA ARG A 26 9.20 5.01 14.04
C ARG A 26 9.70 6.44 14.11
N LEU A 27 9.24 7.31 13.22
CA LEU A 27 9.62 8.71 13.18
C LEU A 27 9.03 9.48 14.37
N ASN A 28 9.76 10.47 14.85
CA ASN A 28 9.22 11.47 15.78
C ASN A 28 8.30 12.48 15.04
N ASP A 29 7.62 13.35 15.80
CA ASP A 29 6.61 14.26 15.23
C ASP A 29 7.20 15.28 14.24
N ASN A 30 8.42 15.75 14.47
CA ASN A 30 9.10 16.67 13.57
C ASN A 30 9.45 15.98 12.24
N GLU A 31 10.01 14.77 12.31
CA GLU A 31 10.32 13.94 11.14
C GLU A 31 9.05 13.58 10.36
N LYS A 32 7.95 13.23 11.04
CA LYS A 32 6.65 12.98 10.40
C LYS A 32 6.12 14.21 9.66
N THR A 33 6.30 15.40 10.24
CA THR A 33 5.90 16.66 9.61
C THR A 33 6.72 16.95 8.36
N GLN A 34 8.04 16.73 8.41
CA GLN A 34 8.94 16.86 7.27
C GLN A 34 8.59 15.85 6.16
N PHE A 35 8.37 14.59 6.53
CA PHE A 35 7.98 13.53 5.59
C PHE A 35 6.67 13.85 4.86
N LYS A 36 5.70 14.46 5.55
CA LYS A 36 4.41 14.85 4.97
C LYS A 36 4.48 16.11 4.08
N GLN A 37 5.64 16.75 3.90
CA GLN A 37 5.76 17.88 2.97
C GLN A 37 5.41 17.46 1.53
N GLY A 38 4.42 18.12 0.93
CA GLY A 38 3.93 17.79 -0.41
C GLY A 38 2.97 16.60 -0.47
N TYR A 39 2.65 15.97 0.66
CA TYR A 39 1.61 14.94 0.74
C TYR A 39 0.23 15.60 0.61
N LYS A 40 -0.50 15.27 -0.46
CA LYS A 40 -1.79 15.89 -0.80
C LYS A 40 -2.97 14.92 -0.73
N ALA A 41 -2.72 13.67 -0.32
CA ALA A 41 -3.82 12.72 -0.18
C ALA A 41 -4.74 13.19 0.95
N PRO A 42 -6.06 13.01 0.80
CA PRO A 42 -7.04 13.44 1.81
C PRO A 42 -7.07 12.53 3.04
N MET A 43 -6.30 11.45 3.05
CA MET A 43 -6.26 10.39 4.05
C MET A 43 -4.89 10.32 4.69
N ASP A 44 -4.78 9.72 5.87
CA ASP A 44 -3.48 9.54 6.51
C ASP A 44 -2.60 8.48 5.81
N VAL A 45 -1.29 8.51 6.06
CA VAL A 45 -0.32 7.56 5.46
C VAL A 45 -0.70 6.12 5.79
N ASP A 46 -1.17 5.86 7.01
CA ASP A 46 -1.66 4.54 7.43
C ASP A 46 -2.89 4.10 6.62
N GLU A 47 -3.86 5.00 6.46
CA GLU A 47 -5.09 4.74 5.71
C GLU A 47 -4.79 4.43 4.23
N LEU A 48 -3.88 5.20 3.61
CA LEU A 48 -3.41 4.93 2.24
C LEU A 48 -2.81 3.53 2.11
N VAL A 49 -1.95 3.14 3.05
CA VAL A 49 -1.26 1.85 3.03
C VAL A 49 -2.23 0.69 3.23
N ASN A 50 -3.20 0.83 4.13
CA ASN A 50 -4.23 -0.19 4.34
C ASN A 50 -5.12 -0.33 3.11
N MET A 51 -5.51 0.77 2.46
CA MET A 51 -6.27 0.75 1.21
C MET A 51 -5.52 0.00 0.08
N LEU A 52 -4.20 0.20 -0.04
CA LEU A 52 -3.39 -0.51 -1.03
C LEU A 52 -3.29 -2.02 -0.72
N TYR A 53 -3.17 -2.37 0.56
CA TYR A 53 -3.13 -3.77 0.98
C TYR A 53 -4.45 -4.48 0.71
N ASP A 54 -5.58 -3.89 1.11
CA ASP A 54 -6.91 -4.46 0.87
C ASP A 54 -7.18 -4.64 -0.63
N TRP A 55 -6.77 -3.68 -1.45
CA TRP A 55 -6.88 -3.80 -2.91
C TRP A 55 -6.04 -4.96 -3.47
N SER A 56 -4.82 -5.14 -2.95
CA SER A 56 -3.96 -6.26 -3.32
C SER A 56 -4.57 -7.61 -2.94
N GLU A 57 -5.09 -7.72 -1.72
CA GLU A 57 -5.77 -8.94 -1.23
C GLU A 57 -6.97 -9.30 -2.08
N GLU A 58 -7.78 -8.32 -2.50
CA GLU A 58 -8.93 -8.56 -3.36
C GLU A 58 -8.49 -9.09 -4.74
N GLN A 59 -7.42 -8.55 -5.32
CA GLN A 59 -6.87 -9.07 -6.57
C GLN A 59 -6.26 -10.47 -6.43
N TYR A 60 -5.66 -10.76 -5.28
CA TYR A 60 -5.16 -12.10 -4.96
C TYR A 60 -6.32 -13.10 -4.88
N LYS A 61 -7.38 -12.77 -4.15
CA LYS A 61 -8.60 -13.61 -4.05
C LYS A 61 -9.22 -13.86 -5.42
N MET A 62 -9.39 -12.83 -6.26
CA MET A 62 -9.94 -13.01 -7.61
C MET A 62 -9.08 -13.94 -8.48
N LYS A 63 -7.76 -13.94 -8.32
CA LYS A 63 -6.87 -14.85 -9.05
C LYS A 63 -6.98 -16.31 -8.59
N HIS A 64 -7.26 -16.54 -7.31
CA HIS A 64 -7.20 -17.86 -6.68
C HIS A 64 -8.57 -18.47 -6.37
N GLY A 65 -9.63 -17.66 -6.32
CA GLY A 65 -11.02 -18.07 -6.07
C GLY A 65 -11.82 -18.41 -7.33
N GLU A 66 -11.29 -18.21 -8.53
CA GLU A 66 -11.90 -18.72 -9.79
C GLU A 66 -11.73 -20.25 -9.97
N ASN A 67 -11.16 -20.95 -8.99
CA ASN A 67 -10.93 -22.41 -9.00
C ASN A 67 -11.84 -23.20 -8.04
N GLU A 68 -12.87 -22.59 -7.45
CA GLU A 68 -13.91 -23.28 -6.66
C GLU A 68 -15.26 -23.32 -7.38
#